data_AF-G0NKR5-F1
#
_entry.id   AF-G0NKR5-F1
#
_cell.length_a   1.000
_cell.length_b   1.000
_cell.length_c   1.000
_cell.angle_alpha   90.00
_cell.angle_beta   90.00
_cell.angle_gamma   90.00
#
_symmetry.space_group_name_H-M   'P 1'
#
loop_
_entity.id
_entity.type
_entity.pdbx_description
1 polymer ?
#
loop_
_entity_poly.entity_id
_entity_poly.type
_entity_poly.pdbx_seq_one_letter_code
_entity_poly.pdbx_strand_id
1 'polypeptide(L)'
;MFSPKTIALFSALAIVTAGFSVRNPPKNTVQDAHEQLNKLIRCWEPVDSAKPASGYTLSEPIYELCSYMPDPKDWNKFFVNGVEMDSDDYTNVLAMYSDPIPNFAMLTVCLQEGFQFHAANHPSQTSLRCLCKREGCNLPKGFTTFLDFNKLPMPAVAI
;
A
#
# COMPACT_ATOMS: atom_id res chain seq x y z
N MET A 1 -16.32 -51.54 -28.91
CA MET A 1 -14.94 -51.98 -28.58
C MET A 1 -13.99 -50.85 -28.97
N PHE A 2 -13.47 -50.11 -27.99
CA PHE A 2 -12.49 -49.04 -28.24
C PHE A 2 -11.10 -49.65 -28.42
N SER A 3 -10.34 -49.14 -29.40
CA SER A 3 -9.01 -49.66 -29.77
C SER A 3 -7.97 -49.37 -28.67
N PRO A 4 -7.06 -50.31 -28.36
CA PRO A 4 -6.04 -50.14 -27.32
C PRO A 4 -5.07 -48.97 -27.60
N LYS A 5 -4.95 -48.53 -28.86
CA LYS A 5 -4.16 -47.33 -29.23
C LYS A 5 -4.82 -46.02 -28.79
N THR A 6 -6.14 -46.00 -28.65
CA THR A 6 -6.87 -44.81 -28.19
C THR A 6 -6.76 -44.63 -26.67
N ILE A 7 -6.61 -45.71 -25.92
CA ILE A 7 -6.51 -45.69 -24.45
C ILE A 7 -5.14 -45.19 -23.97
N ALA A 8 -4.07 -45.50 -24.71
CA ALA A 8 -2.72 -45.05 -24.38
C ALA A 8 -2.52 -43.54 -24.58
N LEU A 9 -3.20 -42.93 -25.57
CA LEU A 9 -3.06 -41.49 -25.85
C LEU A 9 -3.75 -40.61 -24.80
N PHE A 10 -4.85 -41.09 -24.19
CA PHE A 10 -5.54 -40.37 -23.11
C PHE A 10 -4.85 -40.50 -21.75
N SER A 11 -3.91 -41.43 -21.58
CA SER A 11 -3.19 -41.64 -20.32
C SER A 11 -1.97 -40.72 -20.16
N ALA A 12 -1.48 -40.10 -21.24
CA ALA A 12 -0.34 -39.18 -21.22
C ALA A 12 -0.74 -37.69 -21.06
N LEU A 13 -2.05 -37.37 -21.14
CA LEU A 13 -2.58 -36.01 -21.02
C LEU A 13 -3.26 -35.76 -19.67
N ALA A 14 -2.75 -36.41 -18.63
CA ALA A 14 -3.13 -36.17 -17.24
C ALA A 14 -1.86 -35.93 -16.40
N ILE A 15 -0.93 -35.11 -16.91
CA ILE A 15 -0.01 -34.42 -16.01
C ILE A 15 -0.83 -33.31 -15.36
N VAL A 16 -1.41 -33.72 -14.24
CA VAL A 16 -2.03 -32.92 -13.21
C VAL A 16 -1.30 -31.57 -13.12
N THR A 17 -1.97 -30.52 -13.60
CA THR A 17 -1.69 -29.15 -13.18
C THR A 17 -2.12 -29.03 -11.72
N ALA A 18 -1.40 -29.73 -10.84
CA ALA A 18 -1.31 -29.37 -9.44
C ALA A 18 -0.45 -28.12 -9.43
N GLY A 19 -1.07 -27.00 -9.81
CA GLY A 19 -0.66 -25.72 -9.28
C GLY A 19 -0.73 -25.91 -7.78
N PHE A 20 0.41 -26.20 -7.16
CA PHE A 20 0.54 -26.12 -5.73
C PHE A 20 0.12 -24.69 -5.42
N SER A 21 -1.11 -24.53 -4.93
CA SER A 21 -1.44 -23.41 -4.07
C SER A 21 -0.61 -23.68 -2.83
N VAL A 22 0.69 -23.37 -2.91
CA VAL A 22 1.54 -23.26 -1.75
C VAL A 22 0.91 -22.10 -1.01
N ARG A 23 0.04 -22.42 -0.05
CA ARG A 23 -0.44 -21.46 0.92
C ARG A 23 0.83 -20.90 1.53
N ASN A 24 1.21 -19.70 1.11
CA ASN A 24 2.33 -19.01 1.72
C ASN A 24 2.06 -19.04 3.23
N PRO A 25 3.04 -19.46 4.04
CA PRO A 25 2.86 -19.47 5.48
C PRO A 25 2.33 -18.11 5.94
N PRO A 26 1.44 -18.06 6.95
CA PRO A 26 0.91 -16.81 7.44
C PRO A 26 2.08 -15.91 7.84
N LYS A 27 2.20 -14.79 7.14
CA LYS A 27 3.27 -13.80 7.36
C LYS A 27 2.88 -12.93 8.53
N ASN A 28 3.84 -12.56 9.37
CA ASN A 28 3.62 -11.48 10.33
C ASN A 28 3.87 -10.11 9.67
N THR A 29 3.50 -9.03 10.37
CA THR A 29 3.57 -7.67 9.84
C THR A 29 5.01 -7.21 9.53
N VAL A 30 5.99 -7.65 10.31
CA VAL A 30 7.41 -7.31 10.08
C VAL A 30 7.93 -8.00 8.82
N GLN A 31 7.62 -9.29 8.63
CA GLN A 31 7.98 -10.04 7.42
C GLN A 31 7.35 -9.41 6.18
N ASP A 32 6.06 -9.07 6.26
CA ASP A 32 5.33 -8.38 5.20
C ASP A 32 5.99 -7.04 4.82
N ALA A 33 6.32 -6.20 5.82
CA ALA A 33 6.97 -4.93 5.57
C ALA A 33 8.34 -5.09 4.87
N HIS A 34 9.18 -6.02 5.35
CA HIS A 34 10.49 -6.28 4.72
C HIS A 34 10.36 -6.84 3.31
N GLU A 35 9.39 -7.71 3.04
CA GLU A 35 9.16 -8.26 1.70
C GLU A 35 8.67 -7.22 0.68
N GLN A 36 8.11 -6.09 1.15
CA GLN A 36 7.59 -5.03 0.30
C GLN A 36 8.55 -3.84 0.15
N LEU A 37 9.59 -3.77 0.98
CA LEU A 37 10.50 -2.63 1.07
C LEU A 37 11.12 -2.21 -0.28
N ASN A 38 11.41 -3.16 -1.16
CA ASN A 38 12.07 -2.91 -2.45
C ASN A 38 11.12 -3.01 -3.66
N LYS A 39 9.81 -3.03 -3.42
CA LYS A 39 8.80 -3.11 -4.48
C LYS A 39 8.23 -1.73 -4.76
N LEU A 40 7.87 -1.52 -6.02
CA LEU A 40 6.86 -0.52 -6.33
C LEU A 40 5.51 -1.06 -5.89
N ILE A 41 4.71 -0.20 -5.27
CA ILE A 41 3.45 -0.54 -4.60
C ILE A 41 2.28 0.16 -5.27
N ARG A 42 1.10 -0.44 -5.13
CA ARG A 42 -0.16 0.21 -5.47
C ARG A 42 -0.64 1.07 -4.32
N CYS A 43 -1.19 2.24 -4.63
CA CYS A 43 -1.78 3.15 -3.65
C CYS A 43 -3.25 3.36 -3.99
N TRP A 44 -4.07 3.63 -2.97
CA TRP A 44 -5.43 4.09 -3.19
C TRP A 44 -5.41 5.53 -3.69
N GLU A 45 -6.17 5.77 -4.75
CA GLU A 45 -6.29 7.06 -5.42
C GLU A 45 -7.78 7.33 -5.73
N PRO A 46 -8.21 8.60 -5.73
CA PRO A 46 -9.56 8.93 -6.15
C PRO A 46 -9.76 8.53 -7.62
N VAL A 47 -10.90 7.92 -7.92
CA VAL A 47 -11.27 7.56 -9.31
C VAL A 47 -11.35 8.81 -10.19
N ASP A 48 -11.81 9.92 -9.61
CA ASP A 48 -11.83 11.24 -10.23
C ASP A 48 -11.35 12.26 -9.18
N SER A 49 -10.18 12.85 -9.41
CA SER A 49 -9.59 13.83 -8.49
C SER A 49 -10.43 15.12 -8.36
N ALA A 50 -11.24 15.45 -9.35
CA ALA A 50 -12.19 16.56 -9.29
C ALA A 50 -13.50 16.19 -8.59
N LYS A 51 -13.80 14.89 -8.45
CA LYS A 51 -15.02 14.38 -7.81
C LYS A 51 -14.70 13.26 -6.81
N PRO A 52 -14.22 13.59 -5.59
CA PRO A 52 -13.86 12.60 -4.57
C PRO A 52 -15.00 11.65 -4.18
N ALA A 53 -16.27 12.06 -4.39
CA ALA A 53 -17.43 11.22 -4.15
C ALA A 53 -17.55 10.01 -5.11
N SER A 54 -16.78 9.99 -6.21
CA SER A 54 -16.75 8.89 -7.18
C SER A 54 -16.07 7.62 -6.63
N GLY A 55 -15.48 7.68 -5.43
CA GLY A 55 -14.82 6.56 -4.79
C GLY A 55 -13.33 6.49 -5.09
N TYR A 56 -12.72 5.36 -4.74
CA TYR A 56 -11.28 5.14 -4.79
C TYR A 56 -10.96 3.81 -5.48
N THR A 57 -9.82 3.76 -6.16
CA THR A 57 -9.27 2.55 -6.78
C THR A 57 -7.81 2.41 -6.39
N LEU A 58 -7.29 1.18 -6.43
CA LEU A 58 -5.84 0.96 -6.40
C LEU A 58 -5.25 1.35 -7.75
N SER A 59 -4.10 2.01 -7.70
CA SER A 59 -3.26 2.31 -8.85
C SER A 59 -2.59 1.04 -9.41
N GLU A 60 -1.84 1.21 -10.51
CA GLU A 60 -0.79 0.26 -10.89
C GLU A 60 0.37 0.27 -9.87
N PRO A 61 1.20 -0.78 -9.78
CA PRO A 61 2.30 -0.85 -8.81
C PRO A 61 3.49 0.02 -9.28
N ILE A 62 3.33 1.33 -9.15
CA ILE A 62 4.29 2.33 -9.69
C ILE A 62 4.86 3.26 -8.62
N TYR A 63 4.32 3.23 -7.40
CA TYR A 63 4.73 4.16 -6.34
C TYR A 63 5.77 3.55 -5.42
N GLU A 64 6.65 4.39 -4.87
CA GLU A 64 7.54 3.97 -3.79
C GLU A 64 6.93 4.15 -2.40
N LEU A 65 6.01 5.09 -2.26
CA LEU A 65 5.33 5.46 -1.02
C LEU A 65 3.87 5.80 -1.34
N CYS A 66 2.97 5.46 -0.42
CA CYS A 66 1.61 5.98 -0.43
C CYS A 66 1.45 7.08 0.62
N SER A 67 0.61 8.06 0.31
CA SER A 67 0.26 9.18 1.19
C SER A 67 -1.16 9.03 1.72
N TYR A 68 -1.33 9.38 3.00
CA TYR A 68 -2.60 9.55 3.68
C TYR A 68 -2.57 10.88 4.46
N MET A 69 -3.48 11.79 4.16
CA MET A 69 -3.60 13.09 4.81
C MET A 69 -5.00 13.24 5.41
N PRO A 70 -5.18 13.14 6.73
CA PRO A 70 -6.45 13.47 7.35
C PRO A 70 -6.72 14.98 7.31
N ASP A 71 -8.00 15.36 7.26
CA ASP A 71 -8.39 16.76 7.44
C ASP A 71 -8.14 17.18 8.90
N PRO A 72 -7.45 18.30 9.15
CA PRO A 72 -7.10 18.72 10.50
C PRO A 72 -8.32 19.09 11.36
N LYS A 73 -9.51 19.23 10.77
CA LYS A 73 -10.76 19.56 11.46
C LYS A 73 -11.74 18.39 11.53
N ASP A 74 -11.54 17.35 10.72
CA ASP A 74 -12.41 16.17 10.66
C ASP A 74 -11.61 14.91 10.31
N TRP A 75 -11.30 14.09 11.32
CA TRP A 75 -10.54 12.85 11.15
C TRP A 75 -11.25 11.76 10.33
N ASN A 76 -12.53 11.97 9.96
CA ASN A 76 -13.24 11.10 9.02
C ASN A 76 -13.07 11.53 7.55
N LYS A 77 -12.58 12.74 7.33
CA LYS A 77 -12.23 13.26 6.01
C LYS A 77 -10.74 13.09 5.79
N PHE A 78 -10.38 12.62 4.60
CA PHE A 78 -9.01 12.24 4.26
C PHE A 78 -8.74 12.45 2.79
N PHE A 79 -7.46 12.50 2.46
CA PHE A 79 -6.94 12.53 1.10
C PHE A 79 -5.87 11.44 0.99
N VAL A 80 -5.93 10.67 -0.09
CA VAL A 80 -5.02 9.55 -0.33
C VAL A 80 -4.54 9.59 -1.77
N ASN A 81 -3.25 9.33 -1.97
CA ASN A 81 -2.62 9.31 -3.29
C ASN A 81 -1.29 8.53 -3.22
N GLY A 82 -0.78 8.09 -4.38
CA GLY A 82 0.63 7.73 -4.48
C GLY A 82 1.55 8.95 -4.41
N VAL A 83 2.73 8.79 -3.82
CA VAL A 83 3.70 9.89 -3.67
C VAL A 83 4.53 10.03 -4.95
N GLU A 84 4.57 11.24 -5.48
CA GLU A 84 5.52 11.63 -6.52
C GLU A 84 6.88 11.91 -5.88
N MET A 85 7.88 11.08 -6.16
CA MET A 85 9.16 11.11 -5.46
C MET A 85 10.02 12.35 -5.78
N ASP A 86 9.68 13.09 -6.83
CA ASP A 86 10.28 14.36 -7.23
C ASP A 86 9.59 15.59 -6.59
N SER A 87 8.50 15.39 -5.84
CA SER A 87 7.79 16.47 -5.17
C SER A 87 8.50 17.05 -3.94
N ASP A 88 9.41 16.30 -3.30
CA ASP A 88 10.19 16.71 -2.13
C ASP A 88 11.42 15.80 -1.92
N ASP A 89 12.28 16.12 -0.94
CA ASP A 89 13.37 15.25 -0.50
C ASP A 89 12.88 14.22 0.54
N TYR A 90 12.51 13.04 0.05
CA TYR A 90 12.07 11.92 0.88
C TYR A 90 13.20 11.07 1.46
N THR A 91 14.48 11.45 1.29
CA THR A 91 15.64 10.64 1.70
C THR A 91 15.53 10.16 3.15
N ASN A 92 15.22 11.07 4.07
CA ASN A 92 15.13 10.74 5.50
C ASN A 92 13.91 9.87 5.82
N VAL A 93 12.79 10.07 5.13
CA VAL A 93 11.59 9.24 5.29
C VAL A 93 11.88 7.81 4.81
N LEU A 94 12.49 7.67 3.63
CA LEU A 94 12.86 6.37 3.08
C LEU A 94 13.87 5.64 3.97
N ALA A 95 14.81 6.36 4.57
CA ALA A 95 15.76 5.80 5.52
C ALA A 95 15.06 5.17 6.74
N MET A 96 13.97 5.77 7.24
CA MET A 96 13.19 5.19 8.35
C MET A 96 12.59 3.83 7.99
N TYR A 97 12.17 3.62 6.74
CA TYR A 97 11.66 2.32 6.29
C TYR A 97 12.75 1.28 6.06
N SER A 98 13.96 1.74 5.74
CA SER A 98 15.05 0.89 5.25
C SER A 98 15.92 0.30 6.35
N ASP A 99 15.68 0.65 7.61
CA ASP A 99 16.51 0.24 8.76
C ASP A 99 16.33 -1.27 9.08
N PRO A 100 17.38 -2.10 8.92
CA PRO A 100 17.27 -3.56 9.00
C PRO A 100 17.33 -4.07 10.46
N ILE A 101 16.48 -3.54 11.33
CA ILE A 101 16.43 -3.99 12.73
C ILE A 101 15.70 -5.36 12.78
N PRO A 102 16.35 -6.43 13.26
CA PRO A 102 15.71 -7.73 13.35
C PRO A 102 14.42 -7.68 14.18
N ASN A 103 13.35 -8.30 13.66
CA ASN A 103 12.02 -8.34 14.29
C ASN A 103 11.34 -6.98 14.45
N PHE A 104 11.79 -5.96 13.73
CA PHE A 104 11.22 -4.62 13.73
C PHE A 104 11.06 -4.14 12.29
N ALA A 105 10.02 -3.36 12.03
CA ALA A 105 9.84 -2.67 10.77
C ALA A 105 9.01 -1.40 10.99
N MET A 106 9.36 -0.31 10.28
CA MET A 106 8.51 0.87 10.23
C MET A 106 7.35 0.64 9.27
N LEU A 107 6.13 0.84 9.75
CA LEU A 107 4.90 0.59 8.97
C LEU A 107 4.31 1.88 8.39
N THR A 108 4.39 2.96 9.15
CA THR A 108 3.81 4.26 8.81
C THR A 108 4.60 5.35 9.51
N VAL A 109 4.94 6.40 8.78
CA VAL A 109 5.63 7.59 9.29
C VAL A 109 4.69 8.77 9.10
N CYS A 110 4.26 9.40 10.20
CA CYS A 110 3.40 10.58 10.17
C CYS A 110 4.20 11.84 10.50
N LEU A 111 4.10 12.83 9.61
CA LEU A 111 4.76 14.12 9.67
C LEU A 111 3.72 15.19 9.97
N GLN A 112 4.01 16.04 10.95
CA GLN A 112 3.26 17.29 11.13
C GLN A 112 3.97 18.38 10.32
N GLU A 113 3.32 18.84 9.27
CA GLU A 113 3.88 19.78 8.30
C GLU A 113 3.35 21.18 8.57
N GLY A 114 4.24 22.17 8.57
CA GLY A 114 3.90 23.58 8.62
C GLY A 114 4.06 24.21 7.25
N PHE A 115 2.97 24.69 6.68
CA PHE A 115 2.95 25.38 5.39
C PHE A 115 2.74 26.87 5.57
N GLN A 116 3.59 27.66 4.91
CA GLN A 116 3.42 29.10 4.78
C GLN A 116 3.24 29.44 3.30
N PHE A 117 2.00 29.40 2.81
CA PHE A 117 1.66 29.76 1.42
C PHE A 117 1.59 31.29 1.19
N HIS A 118 1.70 32.10 2.26
CA HIS A 118 1.58 33.56 2.24
C HIS A 118 2.80 34.24 2.87
N ALA A 119 2.73 35.56 3.11
CA ALA A 119 3.79 36.31 3.77
C ALA A 119 3.94 35.93 5.27
N ALA A 120 5.11 36.23 5.84
CA ALA A 120 5.51 35.83 7.20
C ALA A 120 4.59 36.34 8.32
N ASN A 121 3.78 37.35 8.04
CA ASN A 121 2.80 37.94 8.93
C ASN A 121 1.42 37.25 8.88
N HIS A 122 1.25 36.23 8.03
CA HIS A 122 0.03 35.42 8.00
C HIS A 122 0.25 34.10 8.76
N PRO A 123 -0.76 33.61 9.51
CA PRO A 123 -0.67 32.33 10.18
C PRO A 123 -0.33 31.20 9.22
N SER A 124 0.70 30.42 9.55
CA SER A 124 1.00 29.17 8.85
C SER A 124 -0.14 28.18 9.04
N GLN A 125 -0.35 27.34 8.04
CA GLN A 125 -1.26 26.20 8.13
C GLN A 125 -0.48 24.99 8.61
N THR A 126 -1.07 24.17 9.45
CA THR A 126 -0.50 22.88 9.84
C THR A 126 -1.34 21.75 9.29
N SER A 127 -0.69 20.73 8.76
CA SER A 127 -1.34 19.48 8.36
C SER A 127 -0.61 18.28 8.95
N LEU A 128 -1.30 17.15 8.99
CA LEU A 128 -0.69 15.85 9.25
C LEU A 128 -0.64 15.10 7.92
N ARG A 129 0.52 14.54 7.58
CA ARG A 129 0.70 13.64 6.44
C ARG A 129 1.34 12.36 6.92
N CYS A 130 0.69 11.24 6.69
CA CYS A 130 1.23 9.92 6.94
C CYS A 130 1.67 9.28 5.62
N LEU A 131 2.87 8.74 5.64
CA LEU A 131 3.46 7.99 4.54
C LEU A 131 3.50 6.52 4.95
N CYS A 132 3.40 5.60 4.00
CA CYS A 132 3.54 4.17 4.24
C CYS A 132 4.09 3.46 2.99
N LYS A 133 4.85 2.37 3.20
CA LYS A 133 5.61 1.66 2.14
C LYS A 133 5.14 0.21 1.95
N ARG A 134 3.83 0.02 1.81
CA ARG A 134 3.21 -1.29 1.53
C ARG A 134 1.98 -1.15 0.62
N GLU A 135 1.68 -2.18 -0.14
CA GLU A 135 0.51 -2.32 -1.02
C GLU A 135 -0.79 -1.85 -0.35
N GLY A 136 -1.41 -0.81 -0.92
CA GLY A 136 -2.72 -0.30 -0.49
C GLY A 136 -2.75 0.24 0.93
N CYS A 137 -1.61 0.57 1.53
CA CYS A 137 -1.52 0.94 2.93
C CYS A 137 -2.23 2.26 3.29
N ASN A 138 -2.41 3.16 2.30
CA ASN A 138 -3.14 4.43 2.45
C ASN A 138 -4.66 4.25 2.34
N LEU A 139 -5.22 3.37 3.18
CA LEU A 139 -6.63 3.01 3.16
C LEU A 139 -7.56 4.26 3.18
N PRO A 140 -8.51 4.42 2.24
CA PRO A 140 -9.44 5.54 2.18
C PRO A 140 -10.55 5.40 3.23
N LYS A 141 -10.19 5.50 4.50
CA LYS A 141 -11.06 5.48 5.67
C LYS A 141 -10.58 6.52 6.69
N GLY A 142 -11.36 6.75 7.74
CA GLY A 142 -10.99 7.66 8.82
C GLY A 142 -9.65 7.29 9.48
N PHE A 143 -9.01 8.28 10.10
CA PHE A 143 -7.60 8.20 10.49
C PHE A 143 -7.27 7.02 11.42
N THR A 144 -8.12 6.77 12.43
CA THR A 144 -7.92 5.64 13.36
C THR A 144 -8.03 4.29 12.64
N THR A 145 -8.99 4.15 11.72
CA THR A 145 -9.16 2.93 10.91
C THR A 145 -7.95 2.69 9.99
N PHE A 146 -7.39 3.76 9.41
CA PHE A 146 -6.14 3.67 8.64
C PHE A 146 -4.97 3.15 9.49
N LEU A 147 -4.79 3.68 10.72
CA LEU A 147 -3.73 3.24 11.62
C LEU A 147 -3.94 1.78 12.06
N ASP A 148 -5.18 1.39 12.37
CA ASP A 148 -5.51 0.02 12.78
C ASP A 148 -5.31 -0.98 11.64
N PHE A 149 -5.70 -0.62 10.41
CA PHE A 149 -5.47 -1.44 9.23
C PHE A 149 -3.98 -1.75 9.04
N ASN A 150 -3.12 -0.74 9.24
CA ASN A 150 -1.68 -0.89 9.06
C ASN A 150 -1.00 -1.78 10.12
N LYS A 151 -1.67 -2.17 11.21
CA LYS A 151 -1.10 -3.11 12.20
C LYS A 151 -0.99 -4.54 11.66
N LEU A 152 -1.74 -4.84 10.60
CA LEU A 152 -1.85 -6.18 10.03
C LEU A 152 -0.89 -6.37 8.84
N PRO A 153 -0.53 -7.62 8.50
CA PRO A 153 0.08 -7.93 7.21
C PRO A 153 -0.85 -7.50 6.08
N MET A 154 -0.32 -6.87 5.04
CA MET A 154 -1.14 -6.48 3.90
C MET A 154 -1.57 -7.73 3.12
N PRO A 155 -2.87 -7.90 2.82
CA PRO A 155 -3.29 -9.00 1.98
C PRO A 155 -2.69 -8.81 0.58
N ALA A 156 -2.19 -9.89 -0.02
CA ALA A 156 -1.75 -9.92 -1.42
C ALA A 156 -2.92 -9.80 -2.44
N VAL A 157 -4.05 -9.23 -1.99
CA VAL A 157 -5.36 -9.00 -2.61
C VAL A 157 -6.37 -10.15 -2.50
N ALA A 158 -7.52 -9.83 -1.88
CA ALA A 158 -8.85 -10.14 -2.39
C ALA A 158 -9.81 -9.02 -1.89
N ILE A 159 -9.89 -7.93 -2.66
CA ILE A 159 -11.01 -6.96 -2.64
C ILE A 159 -11.50 -6.90 -4.08
#